data_AF-A0A2N9WW84-F1
#
_entry.id   AF-A0A2N9WW84-F1
#
_cell.length_a   1.000
_cell.length_b   1.000
_cell.length_c   1.000
_cell.angle_alpha   90.00
_cell.angle_beta   90.00
_cell.angle_gamma   90.00
#
_symmetry.space_group_name_H-M   'P 1'
#
loop_
_entity.id
_entity.type
_entity.pdbx_description
1 polymer ?
#
loop_
_entity_poly.entity_id
_entity_poly.type
_entity_poly.pdbx_seq_one_letter_code
_entity_poly.pdbx_strand_id
1 'polypeptide(L)'
;MATNSYKYDRESSAQTAPVMSTVDWLISLIILCIPIINLIMMLIWAFGENDNPNRSNFCKAYLLIIAVLMGLGVLYVIAYD
;
A
#
# COMPACT_ATOMS: atom_id res chain seq x y z
N MET A 1 -26.41 30.33 14.20
CA MET A 1 -25.33 29.64 14.94
C MET A 1 -25.25 28.11 14.68
N ALA A 2 -26.05 27.54 13.77
CA ALA A 2 -25.99 26.11 13.45
C ALA A 2 -25.08 25.77 12.23
N THR A 3 -24.53 26.76 11.52
CA THR A 3 -23.85 26.58 10.22
C THR A 3 -22.49 25.86 10.25
N ASN A 4 -21.90 25.66 11.42
CA ASN A 4 -20.56 25.07 11.54
C ASN A 4 -20.58 23.54 11.65
N SER A 5 -21.64 22.92 12.19
CA SER A 5 -21.71 21.46 12.35
C SER A 5 -21.69 20.75 11.00
N TYR A 6 -22.54 21.17 10.06
CA TYR A 6 -22.58 20.60 8.71
C TYR A 6 -21.34 20.92 7.86
N LYS A 7 -20.48 21.85 8.31
CA LYS A 7 -19.19 22.12 7.69
C LYS A 7 -18.13 21.13 8.17
N TYR A 8 -18.09 20.83 9.47
CA TYR A 8 -17.27 19.76 10.05
C TYR A 8 -17.62 18.39 9.47
N ASP A 9 -18.91 18.10 9.34
CA ASP A 9 -19.38 16.82 8.79
C ASP A 9 -18.96 16.65 7.32
N ARG A 10 -18.92 17.75 6.55
CA ARG A 10 -18.51 17.79 5.15
C ARG A 10 -16.98 17.76 4.97
N GLU A 11 -16.20 18.42 5.84
CA GLU A 11 -14.73 18.40 5.79
C GLU A 11 -14.14 17.07 6.30
N SER A 12 -14.76 16.44 7.32
CA SER A 12 -14.32 15.13 7.85
C SER A 12 -14.66 13.95 6.93
N SER A 13 -15.65 14.09 6.03
CA SER A 13 -16.05 13.04 5.08
C SER A 13 -15.37 13.16 3.71
N ALA A 14 -14.64 14.25 3.45
CA ALA A 14 -14.20 14.63 2.09
C ALA A 14 -12.87 14.02 1.62
N GLN A 15 -12.17 13.21 2.41
CA GLN A 15 -10.89 12.60 1.98
C GLN A 15 -10.81 11.12 2.36
N THR A 16 -11.94 10.41 2.25
CA THR A 16 -11.91 8.94 2.37
C THR A 16 -11.56 8.36 1.01
N ALA A 17 -10.44 7.63 0.94
CA ALA A 17 -10.05 6.92 -0.27
C ALA A 17 -11.20 6.03 -0.77
N PRO A 18 -11.47 5.97 -2.09
CA PRO A 18 -12.47 5.05 -2.64
C PRO A 18 -12.17 3.63 -2.16
N VAL A 19 -13.17 2.95 -1.57
CA VAL A 19 -12.99 1.55 -1.14
C VAL A 19 -12.80 0.68 -2.38
N MET A 20 -11.76 -0.15 -2.38
CA MET A 20 -11.56 -1.13 -3.44
C MET A 20 -12.53 -2.30 -3.27
N SER A 21 -13.13 -2.72 -4.38
CA SER A 21 -13.99 -3.90 -4.39
C SER A 21 -13.16 -5.18 -4.23
N THR A 22 -13.83 -6.28 -3.91
CA THR A 22 -13.19 -7.61 -3.84
C THR A 22 -12.56 -8.02 -5.17
N VAL A 23 -13.18 -7.63 -6.30
CA VAL A 23 -12.65 -7.94 -7.64
C VAL A 23 -11.38 -7.15 -7.93
N ASP A 24 -11.29 -5.89 -7.50
CA ASP A 24 -10.06 -5.10 -7.66
C ASP A 24 -8.89 -5.70 -6.88
N TRP A 25 -9.16 -6.20 -5.67
CA TRP A 25 -8.18 -6.94 -4.88
C TRP A 25 -7.81 -8.28 -5.51
N LEU A 26 -8.78 -9.02 -6.05
CA LEU A 26 -8.55 -10.28 -6.75
C LEU A 26 -7.59 -10.09 -7.93
N ILE A 27 -7.82 -9.08 -8.76
CA ILE A 27 -6.94 -8.76 -9.89
C ILE A 27 -5.54 -8.38 -9.39
N SER A 28 -5.47 -7.57 -8.34
CA SER A 28 -4.20 -7.19 -7.73
C SER A 28 -3.41 -8.43 -7.29
N LEU A 29 -4.05 -9.36 -6.59
CA LEU A 29 -3.42 -10.61 -6.12
C LEU A 29 -2.98 -11.52 -7.27
N ILE A 30 -3.75 -11.62 -8.35
CA ILE A 30 -3.37 -12.40 -9.55
C ILE A 30 -2.11 -11.83 -10.19
N ILE A 31 -1.99 -10.50 -10.29
CA ILE A 31 -0.79 -9.84 -10.82
C ILE A 31 0.43 -10.15 -9.92
N LEU A 32 0.25 -10.12 -8.60
CA LEU A 32 1.32 -10.41 -7.64
C LEU A 32 1.79 -11.88 -7.68
N CYS A 33 0.99 -12.81 -8.22
CA CYS A 33 1.43 -14.20 -8.41
C CYS A 33 2.53 -14.35 -9.48
N ILE A 34 2.69 -13.38 -10.38
CA ILE A 34 3.73 -13.42 -11.42
C ILE A 34 5.01 -12.78 -10.86
N PRO A 35 6.09 -13.53 -10.60
CA PRO A 35 7.19 -13.07 -9.73
C PRO A 35 7.92 -11.82 -10.22
N ILE A 36 8.17 -11.69 -11.52
CA ILE A 36 8.86 -10.50 -12.08
C ILE A 36 7.92 -9.28 -12.08
N ILE A 37 6.67 -9.48 -12.49
CA ILE A 37 5.67 -8.42 -12.56
C ILE A 37 5.29 -7.95 -11.15
N ASN A 38 5.25 -8.86 -10.18
CA ASN A 38 4.96 -8.58 -8.79
C ASN A 38 5.82 -7.43 -8.25
N LEU A 39 7.14 -7.53 -8.38
CA LEU A 39 8.06 -6.50 -7.87
C LEU A 39 7.86 -5.16 -8.58
N ILE A 40 7.73 -5.17 -9.91
CA ILE A 40 7.52 -3.94 -10.70
C ILE A 40 6.21 -3.27 -10.32
N MET A 41 5.12 -4.03 -10.26
CA MET A 41 3.79 -3.51 -9.94
C MET A 41 3.72 -3.00 -8.51
N MET A 42 4.40 -3.65 -7.56
CA MET A 42 4.50 -3.13 -6.19
C MET A 42 5.21 -1.79 -6.12
N LEU A 43 6.26 -1.55 -6.91
CA LEU A 43 6.91 -0.24 -6.98
C LEU A 43 6.02 0.82 -7.62
N ILE A 44 5.34 0.48 -8.72
CA ILE A 44 4.41 1.37 -9.42
C ILE A 44 3.26 1.79 -8.49
N TRP A 45 2.66 0.84 -7.77
CA TRP A 45 1.56 1.11 -6.86
C TRP A 45 2.01 1.77 -5.55
N ALA A 46 3.19 1.43 -5.03
CA ALA A 46 3.72 2.05 -3.82
C ALA A 46 4.07 3.54 -4.02
N PHE A 47 4.61 3.91 -5.19
CA PHE A 47 5.12 5.27 -5.41
C PHE A 47 4.34 6.07 -6.46
N GLY A 48 3.27 5.50 -7.03
CA GLY A 48 2.40 6.20 -7.97
C GLY A 48 1.51 7.25 -7.28
N GLU A 49 1.45 8.45 -7.87
CA GLU A 49 0.66 9.57 -7.33
C GLU A 49 -0.86 9.43 -7.59
N ASN A 50 -1.25 8.63 -8.58
CA ASN A 50 -2.65 8.51 -9.04
C ASN A 50 -3.30 7.17 -8.66
N ASP A 51 -2.70 6.38 -7.76
CA ASP A 51 -3.24 5.07 -7.37
C ASP A 51 -4.11 5.12 -6.10
N ASN A 52 -4.92 4.08 -5.90
CA ASN A 52 -5.76 3.96 -4.71
C ASN A 52 -4.89 3.90 -3.44
N PRO A 53 -5.14 4.77 -2.44
CA PRO A 53 -4.36 4.81 -1.19
C PRO A 53 -4.30 3.47 -0.46
N ASN A 54 -5.37 2.67 -0.50
CA ASN A 54 -5.40 1.36 0.18
C ASN A 54 -4.41 0.38 -0.43
N ARG A 55 -4.33 0.32 -1.77
CA ARG A 55 -3.38 -0.54 -2.49
C ARG A 55 -1.95 -0.01 -2.39
N SER A 56 -1.77 1.30 -2.50
CA SER A 56 -0.46 1.93 -2.33
C SER A 56 0.13 1.63 -0.94
N ASN A 57 -0.68 1.76 0.11
CA ASN A 57 -0.25 1.46 1.48
C ASN A 57 0.06 -0.03 1.68
N PHE A 58 -0.72 -0.94 1.08
CA PHE A 58 -0.41 -2.37 1.07
C PHE A 58 0.96 -2.66 0.43
N CYS A 59 1.23 -2.07 -0.74
CA CYS A 59 2.50 -2.27 -1.43
C CYS A 59 3.69 -1.70 -0.64
N LYS A 60 3.54 -0.51 -0.04
CA LYS A 60 4.54 0.09 0.86
C LYS A 60 4.84 -0.82 2.06
N ALA A 61 3.81 -1.35 2.71
CA ALA A 61 3.97 -2.26 3.84
C ALA A 61 4.70 -3.54 3.43
N TYR A 62 4.35 -4.11 2.29
CA TYR A 62 5.01 -5.31 1.77
C TYR A 62 6.49 -5.08 1.45
N LEU A 63 6.82 -3.96 0.79
CA LEU A 63 8.20 -3.57 0.50
C LEU A 63 9.01 -3.33 1.78
N LEU A 64 8.40 -2.73 2.81
CA LEU A 64 9.05 -2.58 4.11
C LEU A 64 9.36 -3.94 4.76
N ILE A 65 8.43 -4.90 4.71
CA ILE A 65 8.68 -6.26 5.22
C ILE A 65 9.86 -6.89 4.48
N ILE A 66 9.90 -6.81 3.14
CA ILE A 66 11.05 -7.30 2.37
C ILE A 66 12.34 -6.62 2.82
N ALA A 67 12.35 -5.30 2.96
CA ALA A 67 13.53 -4.55 3.35
C ALA A 67 14.03 -4.96 4.76
N VAL A 68 13.12 -5.15 5.71
CA VAL A 68 13.47 -5.62 7.06
C VAL A 68 14.04 -7.04 7.02
N LEU A 69 13.40 -7.97 6.31
CA LEU A 69 13.89 -9.35 6.18
C LEU A 69 15.25 -9.40 5.51
N MET A 70 15.48 -8.57 4.48
CA MET A 70 16.76 -8.44 3.82
C MET A 70 17.83 -7.90 4.77
N GLY A 71 17.52 -6.87 5.56
CA GLY A 71 18.41 -6.31 6.57
C GLY A 71 18.78 -7.33 7.65
N LEU A 72 17.79 -8.07 8.17
CA LEU A 72 18.01 -9.14 9.14
C LEU A 72 18.87 -10.27 8.55
N GLY A 73 18.66 -10.64 7.28
CA GLY A 73 19.46 -11.63 6.59
C GLY A 73 20.93 -11.20 6.45
N VAL A 74 21.18 -9.95 6.09
CA VAL A 74 22.54 -9.40 6.03
C VAL A 74 23.20 -9.41 7.41
N LEU A 75 22.50 -8.98 8.46
CA LEU A 75 23.01 -9.03 9.82
C LEU A 75 23.33 -10.46 10.28
N TYR A 76 22.47 -11.42 9.94
CA TYR A 76 22.69 -12.83 10.23
C TYR A 76 23.98 -13.34 9.56
N VAL A 77 24.16 -13.06 8.26
CA VAL A 77 25.40 -13.43 7.55
C VAL A 77 26.62 -12.82 8.25
N ILE A 78 26.61 -11.51 8.52
CA ILE A 78 27.74 -10.85 9.19
C ILE A 78 28.04 -11.42 10.60
N ALA A 79 27.02 -11.85 11.33
CA ALA A 79 27.18 -12.32 12.71
C ALA A 79 27.64 -13.78 12.84
N TYR A 80 27.40 -14.60 11.81
CA TYR A 80 27.64 -16.05 11.84
C TYR A 80 28.61 -16.56 10.76
N ASP A 81 29.10 -15.69 9.88
CA ASP A 81 30.21 -15.91 8.93
C ASP A 81 31.53 -15.43 9.56
#